data_AF-A0A2V5JH96-F1
#
_entry.id   AF-A0A2V5JH96-F1
#
_cell.length_a   1.000
_cell.length_b   1.000
_cell.length_c   1.000
_cell.angle_alpha   90.00
_cell.angle_beta   90.00
_cell.angle_gamma   90.00
#
_symmetry.space_group_name_H-M   'P 1'
#
loop_
_entity.id
_entity.type
_entity.pdbx_description
1 polymer ?
#
loop_
_entity_poly.entity_id
_entity_poly.type
_entity_poly.pdbx_seq_one_letter_code
_entity_poly.pdbx_strand_id
1 'polypeptide(L)'
;AQELCRKYGTLLISDEVQTGLGRTGKMFGFQHWNLEPDIITLAKTLSGGYVPCGAIVARRDIYQKTFSRMDRCVVHSTTFGRNNLAMACGLAALEIIDQENLVENAAKIGALLMEKVDALRAKHSFIKEVRGKGLMIGIEFHEPNEFKLKMAWKLLHKIDKVLFAQMIVTQMLSKHRILTQVAGHAMDVMKILPPLIIGEKEIDMFVNALDDVLTECRKFPGPMWELGNNFVRAALGSRKSGEPRPVSA
;
A
#
# COMPACT_ATOMS: atom_id res chain seq x y z
N ALA A 1 -6.54 21.54 -8.79
CA ALA A 1 -5.89 21.89 -7.51
C ALA A 1 -4.76 22.90 -7.73
N GLN A 2 -3.68 22.56 -8.44
CA GLN A 2 -2.54 23.45 -8.69
C GLN A 2 -2.92 24.85 -9.21
N GLU A 3 -3.80 24.92 -10.21
CA GLU A 3 -4.25 26.22 -10.76
C GLU A 3 -4.95 27.09 -9.70
N LEU A 4 -5.74 26.49 -8.82
CA LEU A 4 -6.39 27.20 -7.71
C LEU A 4 -5.36 27.66 -6.68
N CYS A 5 -4.40 26.81 -6.33
CA CYS A 5 -3.28 27.16 -5.45
C CYS A 5 -2.54 28.39 -5.98
N ARG A 6 -2.20 28.40 -7.27
CA ARG A 6 -1.57 29.55 -7.95
C ARG A 6 -2.45 30.79 -7.93
N LYS A 7 -3.73 30.65 -8.28
CA LYS A 7 -4.71 31.75 -8.32
C LYS A 7 -4.84 32.48 -6.98
N TYR A 8 -4.81 31.73 -5.87
CA TYR A 8 -5.04 32.28 -4.53
C TYR A 8 -3.76 32.40 -3.68
N GLY A 9 -2.57 32.21 -4.27
CA GLY A 9 -1.31 32.29 -3.53
C GLY A 9 -1.15 31.24 -2.42
N THR A 10 -1.82 30.09 -2.56
CA THR A 10 -1.73 28.97 -1.62
C THR A 10 -0.63 28.00 -2.06
N LEU A 11 0.16 27.48 -1.13
CA LEU A 11 1.20 26.49 -1.45
C LEU A 11 0.58 25.13 -1.79
N LEU A 12 1.11 24.48 -2.82
CA LEU A 12 0.79 23.10 -3.16
C LEU A 12 1.83 22.14 -2.57
N ILE A 13 1.40 21.26 -1.68
CA ILE A 13 2.26 20.21 -1.09
C ILE A 13 1.85 18.86 -1.67
N SER A 14 2.79 18.11 -2.25
CA SER A 14 2.57 16.71 -2.65
C SER A 14 3.18 15.77 -1.61
N ASP A 15 2.34 14.98 -0.95
CA ASP A 15 2.83 13.91 -0.07
C ASP A 15 3.30 12.72 -0.91
N GLU A 16 4.61 12.61 -1.12
CA GLU A 16 5.25 11.57 -1.91
C GLU A 16 5.83 10.46 -1.03
N VAL A 17 5.46 10.40 0.26
CA VAL A 17 5.99 9.40 1.19
C VAL A 17 5.67 7.98 0.73
N GLN A 18 4.50 7.77 0.12
CA GLN A 18 4.09 6.46 -0.39
C GLN A 18 4.22 6.33 -1.91
N THR A 19 4.00 7.40 -2.67
CA THR A 19 3.93 7.39 -4.14
C THR A 19 5.27 7.68 -4.82
N GLY A 20 6.21 8.29 -4.10
CA GLY A 20 7.50 8.66 -4.62
C GLY A 20 8.46 7.50 -4.80
N LEU A 21 9.64 7.84 -5.30
CA LEU A 21 10.79 6.95 -5.47
C LEU A 21 10.45 5.72 -6.32
N GLY A 22 9.78 5.94 -7.44
CA GLY A 22 9.51 4.89 -8.44
C GLY A 22 8.25 4.05 -8.21
N ARG A 23 7.63 4.11 -7.02
CA ARG A 23 6.50 3.25 -6.65
C ARG A 23 5.38 3.21 -7.69
N THR A 24 5.06 4.34 -8.29
CA THR A 24 3.94 4.47 -9.24
C THR A 24 4.35 4.34 -10.71
N GLY A 25 5.59 3.93 -11.01
CA GLY A 25 6.12 3.89 -12.39
C GLY A 25 6.57 5.27 -12.92
N LYS A 26 6.71 6.24 -12.02
CA LYS A 26 7.39 7.53 -12.20
C LYS A 26 8.23 7.80 -10.96
N MET A 27 9.26 8.63 -11.08
CA MET A 27 10.12 8.96 -9.94
C MET A 27 9.30 9.59 -8.80
N PHE A 28 8.34 10.45 -9.12
CA PHE A 28 7.37 10.99 -8.17
C PHE A 28 5.94 10.88 -8.71
N GLY A 29 4.98 10.65 -7.81
CA GLY A 29 3.57 10.46 -8.15
C GLY A 29 2.97 11.67 -8.87
N PHE A 30 3.29 12.88 -8.42
CA PHE A 30 2.80 14.13 -9.01
C PHE A 30 3.13 14.27 -10.51
N GLN A 31 4.16 13.59 -11.01
CA GLN A 31 4.58 13.61 -12.42
C GLN A 31 3.54 12.97 -13.34
N HIS A 32 2.70 12.05 -12.84
CA HIS A 32 1.61 11.47 -13.64
C HIS A 32 0.57 12.51 -14.11
N TRP A 33 0.54 13.67 -13.45
CA TRP A 33 -0.40 14.76 -13.75
C TRP A 33 0.32 16.05 -14.13
N ASN A 34 1.63 16.00 -14.44
CA ASN A 34 2.46 17.15 -14.78
C ASN A 34 2.32 18.30 -13.76
N LEU A 35 2.26 17.95 -12.48
CA LEU A 35 2.19 18.92 -11.40
C LEU A 35 3.59 19.45 -11.05
N GLU A 36 3.62 20.64 -10.50
CA GLU A 36 4.81 21.35 -10.03
C GLU A 36 4.57 21.80 -8.58
N PRO A 37 4.54 20.86 -7.62
CA PRO A 37 4.33 21.20 -6.21
C PRO A 37 5.42 22.14 -5.69
N ASP A 38 5.03 22.95 -4.71
CA ASP A 38 5.91 23.88 -4.02
C ASP A 38 6.78 23.17 -2.97
N ILE A 39 6.22 22.11 -2.38
CA ILE A 39 6.85 21.26 -1.39
C ILE A 39 6.50 19.80 -1.71
N ILE A 40 7.47 18.90 -1.57
CA ILE A 40 7.22 17.45 -1.53
C ILE A 40 7.76 16.84 -0.24
N THR A 41 7.08 15.81 0.27
CA THR A 41 7.53 15.03 1.43
C THR A 41 7.95 13.63 0.99
N LEU A 42 9.05 13.12 1.54
CA LEU A 42 9.61 11.82 1.21
C LEU A 42 9.96 11.07 2.50
N ALA A 43 9.76 9.76 2.52
CA ALA A 43 10.26 8.84 3.54
C ALA A 43 10.20 7.40 2.98
N LYS A 44 9.84 6.40 3.80
CA LYS A 44 9.66 5.00 3.40
C LYS A 44 10.84 4.46 2.58
N THR A 45 10.69 4.41 1.26
CA THR A 45 11.71 3.92 0.31
C THR A 45 12.98 4.76 0.30
N LEU A 46 12.96 5.98 0.86
CA LEU A 46 14.08 6.94 0.82
C LEU A 46 15.41 6.39 1.33
N SER A 47 15.40 5.45 2.27
CA SER A 47 16.62 4.81 2.80
C SER A 47 16.75 3.34 2.40
N GLY A 48 15.97 2.87 1.44
CA GLY A 48 15.87 1.46 1.06
C GLY A 48 15.28 0.56 2.16
N GLY A 49 14.68 1.14 3.21
CA GLY A 49 14.14 0.38 4.35
C GLY A 49 15.17 0.04 5.43
N TYR A 50 16.40 0.57 5.35
CA TYR A 50 17.47 0.26 6.30
C TYR A 50 17.46 1.16 7.54
N VAL A 51 17.28 2.47 7.37
CA VAL A 51 17.40 3.46 8.44
C VAL A 51 16.23 4.45 8.37
N PRO A 52 15.56 4.80 9.48
CA PRO A 52 14.51 5.81 9.46
C PRO A 52 14.99 7.12 8.84
N CYS A 53 14.36 7.54 7.75
CA CYS A 53 14.74 8.73 7.00
C CYS A 53 13.49 9.40 6.45
N GLY A 54 13.40 10.72 6.64
CA GLY A 54 12.36 11.57 6.08
C GLY A 54 12.97 12.85 5.55
N ALA A 55 12.39 13.39 4.48
CA ALA A 55 12.83 14.63 3.85
C ALA A 55 11.64 15.50 3.46
N ILE A 56 11.84 16.81 3.57
CA ILE A 56 10.97 17.84 3.00
C ILE A 56 11.81 18.58 1.97
N VAL A 57 11.36 18.57 0.72
CA VAL A 57 12.00 19.31 -0.36
C VAL A 57 11.07 20.45 -0.71
N ALA A 58 11.56 21.69 -0.63
CA ALA A 58 10.78 22.90 -0.85
C ALA A 58 11.47 23.82 -1.86
N ARG A 59 10.69 24.65 -2.56
CA ARG A 59 11.24 25.74 -3.37
C ARG A 59 12.12 26.66 -2.53
N ARG A 60 13.16 27.21 -3.17
CA ARG A 60 14.17 28.03 -2.49
C ARG A 60 13.58 29.27 -1.83
N ASP A 61 12.61 29.93 -2.47
CA ASP A 61 11.97 31.13 -1.94
C ASP A 61 11.15 30.83 -0.66
N ILE A 62 10.51 29.66 -0.58
CA ILE A 62 9.81 29.18 0.63
C ILE A 62 10.81 28.97 1.76
N TYR A 63 11.93 28.30 1.48
CA TYR A 63 13.00 28.12 2.47
C TYR A 63 13.52 29.47 2.96
N GLN A 64 13.82 30.40 2.05
CA GLN A 64 14.35 31.73 2.37
C GLN A 64 13.35 32.58 3.17
N LYS A 65 12.04 32.48 2.92
CA LYS A 65 11.02 33.15 3.74
C LYS A 65 10.84 32.52 5.12
N THR A 66 11.04 31.20 5.23
CA THR A 66 10.82 30.46 6.48
C THR A 66 11.97 30.66 7.47
N PHE A 67 13.21 30.56 6.98
CA PHE A 67 14.46 30.65 7.74
C PHE A 67 15.20 31.97 7.48
N SER A 68 14.44 33.06 7.29
CA SER A 68 14.90 34.34 6.72
C SER A 68 15.83 35.18 7.60
N ARG A 69 15.98 34.84 8.88
CA ARG A 69 16.63 35.66 9.90
C ARG A 69 17.38 34.77 10.90
N MET A 70 18.32 35.35 11.64
CA MET A 70 19.12 34.61 12.63
C MET A 70 18.27 34.00 13.74
N ASP A 71 17.26 34.71 14.23
CA ASP A 71 16.28 34.20 15.20
C ASP A 71 15.36 33.11 14.61
N ARG A 72 15.29 33.02 13.28
CA ARG A 72 14.49 32.04 12.55
C ARG A 72 15.29 30.86 11.99
N CYS A 73 16.61 30.87 12.03
CA CYS A 73 17.42 29.88 11.33
C CYS A 73 17.37 28.48 11.97
N VAL A 74 16.93 28.37 13.23
CA VAL A 74 16.81 27.11 13.99
C VAL A 74 15.40 26.86 14.54
N VAL A 75 14.36 27.53 14.00
CA VAL A 75 12.96 27.34 14.46
C VAL A 75 12.42 25.94 14.24
N HIS A 76 13.07 25.17 13.38
CA HIS A 76 12.78 23.76 13.18
C HIS A 76 14.10 22.98 13.11
N SER A 77 14.30 22.10 14.08
CA SER A 77 15.45 21.20 14.17
C SER A 77 15.01 19.86 14.74
N THR A 78 15.83 18.85 14.58
CA THR A 78 15.60 17.50 15.13
C THR A 78 16.93 16.87 15.48
N THR A 79 17.00 16.25 16.65
CA THR A 79 18.21 15.61 17.19
C THR A 79 18.76 14.53 16.26
N PHE A 80 17.89 13.79 15.57
CA PHE A 80 18.28 12.71 14.66
C PHE A 80 18.28 13.12 13.18
N GLY A 81 17.95 14.38 12.87
CA GLY A 81 17.93 14.85 11.50
C GLY A 81 19.32 14.96 10.90
N ARG A 82 19.41 14.77 9.57
CA ARG A 82 20.66 14.85 8.81
C ARG A 82 21.74 13.88 9.34
N ASN A 83 21.33 12.75 9.92
CA ASN A 83 22.24 11.69 10.34
C ASN A 83 22.97 11.10 9.11
N ASN A 84 24.30 11.12 9.13
CA ASN A 84 25.17 10.63 8.06
C ASN A 84 24.85 9.18 7.64
N LEU A 85 24.51 8.30 8.58
CA LEU A 85 24.16 6.91 8.26
C LEU A 85 22.88 6.84 7.40
N ALA A 86 21.84 7.60 7.76
CA ALA A 86 20.61 7.66 6.99
C ALA A 86 20.83 8.28 5.60
N MET A 87 21.72 9.27 5.50
CA MET A 87 22.07 9.90 4.22
C MET A 87 22.86 8.94 3.31
N ALA A 88 23.80 8.17 3.86
CA ALA A 88 24.54 7.15 3.12
C ALA A 88 23.62 6.06 2.57
N CYS A 89 22.70 5.53 3.42
CA CYS A 89 21.69 4.57 2.96
C CYS A 89 20.77 5.18 1.89
N GLY A 90 20.40 6.45 2.03
CA GLY A 90 19.54 7.11 1.06
C GLY A 90 20.21 7.33 -0.30
N LEU A 91 21.48 7.72 -0.32
CA LEU A 91 22.26 7.83 -1.56
C LEU A 91 22.38 6.47 -2.26
N ALA A 92 22.73 5.42 -1.52
CA ALA A 92 22.81 4.06 -2.07
C ALA A 92 21.45 3.58 -2.62
N ALA A 93 20.34 3.86 -1.92
CA ALA A 93 19.01 3.49 -2.39
C ALA A 93 18.63 4.22 -3.69
N LEU A 94 18.93 5.52 -3.80
CA LEU A 94 18.70 6.29 -5.02
C LEU A 94 19.57 5.80 -6.18
N GLU A 95 20.82 5.46 -5.91
CA GLU A 95 21.75 4.89 -6.90
C GLU A 95 21.23 3.57 -7.46
N ILE A 96 20.73 2.67 -6.62
CA ILE A 96 20.13 1.40 -7.07
C ILE A 96 18.84 1.61 -7.87
N ILE A 97 17.98 2.55 -7.45
CA ILE A 97 16.75 2.89 -8.20
C ILE A 97 17.09 3.29 -9.64
N ASP A 98 18.16 4.07 -9.81
CA ASP A 98 18.63 4.55 -11.12
C ASP A 98 19.34 3.44 -11.91
N GLN A 99 20.35 2.79 -11.34
CA GLN A 99 21.17 1.77 -12.02
C GLN A 99 20.36 0.55 -12.48
N GLU A 100 19.40 0.10 -11.67
CA GLU A 100 18.57 -1.06 -11.97
C GLU A 100 17.28 -0.69 -12.75
N ASN A 101 17.07 0.58 -13.11
CA ASN A 101 15.88 1.07 -13.81
C ASN A 101 14.57 0.66 -13.10
N LEU A 102 14.54 0.81 -11.77
CA LEU A 102 13.43 0.30 -10.95
C LEU A 102 12.12 1.06 -11.17
N VAL A 103 12.19 2.30 -11.64
CA VAL A 103 11.01 3.11 -11.99
C VAL A 103 10.31 2.52 -13.21
N GLU A 104 11.08 2.18 -14.24
CA GLU A 104 10.65 1.55 -15.48
C GLU A 104 10.13 0.15 -15.20
N ASN A 105 10.85 -0.63 -14.38
CA ASN A 105 10.40 -1.95 -13.96
C ASN A 105 9.05 -1.87 -13.24
N ALA A 106 8.89 -0.92 -12.32
CA ALA A 106 7.62 -0.74 -11.61
C ALA A 106 6.47 -0.41 -12.57
N ALA A 107 6.71 0.40 -13.61
CA ALA A 107 5.72 0.69 -14.64
C ALA A 107 5.35 -0.57 -15.45
N LYS A 108 6.36 -1.29 -15.95
CA LYS A 108 6.18 -2.50 -16.77
C LYS A 108 5.49 -3.62 -16.00
N ILE A 109 6.06 -4.03 -14.87
CA ILE A 109 5.58 -5.16 -14.07
C ILE A 109 4.26 -4.83 -13.39
N GLY A 110 4.07 -3.57 -12.99
CA GLY A 110 2.79 -3.08 -12.48
C GLY A 110 1.65 -3.24 -13.49
N ALA A 111 1.88 -2.85 -14.75
CA ALA A 111 0.90 -3.03 -15.82
C ALA A 111 0.57 -4.51 -16.05
N LEU A 112 1.60 -5.37 -16.13
CA LEU A 112 1.44 -6.82 -16.28
C LEU A 112 0.62 -7.44 -15.15
N LEU A 113 0.93 -7.09 -13.90
CA LEU A 113 0.19 -7.59 -12.74
C LEU A 113 -1.29 -7.16 -12.79
N MET A 114 -1.57 -5.90 -13.08
CA MET A 114 -2.95 -5.42 -13.19
C MET A 114 -3.71 -6.14 -14.31
N GLU A 115 -3.10 -6.34 -15.47
CA GLU A 115 -3.68 -7.08 -16.59
C GLU A 115 -4.03 -8.52 -16.21
N LYS A 116 -3.08 -9.24 -15.61
CA LYS A 116 -3.28 -10.66 -15.23
C LYS A 116 -4.34 -10.83 -14.15
N VAL A 117 -4.42 -9.91 -13.18
CA VAL A 117 -5.46 -9.95 -12.15
C VAL A 117 -6.83 -9.56 -12.73
N ASP A 118 -6.91 -8.57 -13.63
CA ASP A 118 -8.17 -8.19 -14.26
C ASP A 118 -8.73 -9.34 -15.13
N ALA A 119 -7.86 -10.11 -15.80
CA ALA A 119 -8.25 -11.30 -16.53
C ALA A 119 -8.94 -12.38 -15.65
N LEU A 120 -8.65 -12.42 -14.34
CA LEU A 120 -9.31 -13.33 -13.41
C LEU A 120 -10.80 -13.01 -13.20
N ARG A 121 -11.28 -11.80 -13.55
CA ARG A 121 -12.69 -11.42 -13.44
C ARG A 121 -13.61 -12.28 -14.29
N ALA A 122 -13.11 -12.80 -15.42
CA ALA A 122 -13.86 -13.73 -16.27
C ALA A 122 -14.21 -15.02 -15.52
N LYS A 123 -13.38 -15.43 -14.56
CA LYS A 123 -13.60 -16.61 -13.72
C LYS A 123 -14.28 -16.26 -12.41
N HIS A 124 -13.93 -15.14 -11.77
CA HIS A 124 -14.31 -14.82 -10.40
C HIS A 124 -15.18 -13.56 -10.31
N SER A 125 -16.45 -13.75 -9.99
CA SER A 125 -17.47 -12.69 -9.80
C SER A 125 -17.24 -11.80 -8.58
N PHE A 126 -16.22 -12.07 -7.77
CA PHE A 126 -15.89 -11.28 -6.59
C PHE A 126 -15.07 -10.03 -6.94
N ILE A 127 -14.31 -10.02 -8.04
CA ILE A 127 -13.41 -8.91 -8.36
C ILE A 127 -14.19 -7.81 -9.09
N LYS A 128 -14.29 -6.65 -8.44
CA LYS A 128 -14.98 -5.48 -8.99
C LYS A 128 -14.09 -4.76 -9.98
N GLU A 129 -12.89 -4.40 -9.53
CA GLU A 129 -11.91 -3.67 -10.32
C GLU A 129 -10.50 -3.88 -9.77
N VAL A 130 -9.52 -3.75 -10.66
CA VAL A 130 -8.11 -3.65 -10.31
C VAL A 130 -7.65 -2.26 -10.70
N ARG A 131 -7.17 -1.48 -9.74
CA ARG A 131 -6.73 -0.09 -9.95
C ARG A 131 -5.35 0.15 -9.39
N GLY A 132 -4.60 1.03 -10.02
CA GLY A 132 -3.27 1.38 -9.55
C GLY A 132 -2.43 2.12 -10.57
N LYS A 133 -1.22 2.46 -10.16
CA LYS A 133 -0.14 2.93 -11.02
C LYS A 133 1.16 2.26 -10.57
N GLY A 134 1.94 1.78 -11.52
CA GLY A 134 3.13 0.99 -11.24
C GLY A 134 2.85 -0.15 -10.26
N LEU A 135 3.64 -0.26 -9.20
CA LEU A 135 3.51 -1.29 -8.16
C LEU A 135 2.77 -0.78 -6.92
N MET A 136 1.86 0.17 -7.09
CA MET A 136 0.86 0.53 -6.08
C MET A 136 -0.53 0.18 -6.60
N ILE A 137 -1.00 -1.01 -6.22
CA ILE A 137 -2.19 -1.62 -6.80
C ILE A 137 -3.19 -1.97 -5.69
N GLY A 138 -4.47 -1.76 -5.98
CA GLY A 138 -5.61 -2.19 -5.18
C GLY A 138 -6.52 -3.10 -5.99
N ILE A 139 -6.89 -4.23 -5.41
CA ILE A 139 -7.91 -5.15 -5.95
C ILE A 139 -9.15 -4.94 -5.10
N GLU A 140 -10.20 -4.37 -5.68
CA GLU A 140 -11.48 -4.18 -5.00
C GLU A 140 -12.40 -5.35 -5.28
N PHE A 141 -13.03 -5.85 -4.21
CA PHE A 141 -14.02 -6.90 -4.28
C PHE A 141 -15.43 -6.34 -4.14
N HIS A 142 -16.40 -7.08 -4.66
CA HIS A 142 -17.81 -6.77 -4.49
C HIS A 142 -18.65 -8.03 -4.29
N GLU A 143 -19.90 -7.76 -3.93
CA GLU A 143 -20.92 -8.78 -3.80
C GLU A 143 -21.04 -9.60 -5.11
N PRO A 144 -20.86 -10.93 -5.06
CA PRO A 144 -20.88 -11.80 -6.22
C PRO A 144 -22.30 -11.98 -6.77
N ASN A 145 -22.39 -12.42 -8.02
CA ASN A 145 -23.66 -12.60 -8.71
C ASN A 145 -24.40 -13.89 -8.31
N GLU A 146 -23.68 -14.96 -7.95
CA GLU A 146 -24.28 -16.26 -7.64
C GLU A 146 -25.03 -16.23 -6.29
N PHE A 147 -26.31 -16.64 -6.27
CA PHE A 147 -27.19 -16.53 -5.09
C PHE A 147 -26.59 -17.08 -3.78
N LYS A 148 -25.96 -18.27 -3.83
CA LYS A 148 -25.33 -18.89 -2.64
C LYS A 148 -24.16 -18.06 -2.11
N LEU A 149 -23.29 -17.58 -3.01
CA LEU A 149 -22.12 -16.76 -2.65
C LEU A 149 -22.56 -15.37 -2.19
N LYS A 150 -23.61 -14.82 -2.79
CA LYS A 150 -24.25 -13.56 -2.41
C LYS A 150 -24.76 -13.61 -0.98
N MET A 151 -25.43 -14.70 -0.59
CA MET A 151 -25.90 -14.89 0.79
C MET A 151 -24.74 -15.00 1.77
N ALA A 152 -23.69 -15.74 1.42
CA ALA A 152 -22.48 -15.86 2.24
C ALA A 152 -21.75 -14.51 2.41
N TRP A 153 -21.61 -13.74 1.32
CA TRP A 153 -21.07 -12.38 1.32
C TRP A 153 -21.84 -11.47 2.28
N LYS A 154 -23.17 -11.44 2.17
CA LYS A 154 -24.02 -10.61 3.05
C LYS A 154 -23.90 -11.01 4.52
N LEU A 155 -23.76 -12.30 4.83
CA LEU A 155 -23.57 -12.76 6.20
C LEU A 155 -22.24 -12.29 6.77
N LEU A 156 -21.14 -12.39 6.02
CA LEU A 156 -19.85 -11.83 6.44
C LEU A 156 -19.91 -10.33 6.69
N HIS A 157 -20.47 -9.58 5.75
CA HIS A 157 -20.50 -8.12 5.82
C HIS A 157 -21.43 -7.59 6.90
N LYS A 158 -22.37 -8.41 7.39
CA LYS A 158 -23.15 -8.11 8.60
C LYS A 158 -22.30 -8.20 9.87
N ILE A 159 -21.26 -9.04 9.89
CA ILE A 159 -20.33 -9.16 11.03
C ILE A 159 -19.34 -8.00 10.97
N ASP A 160 -18.59 -7.90 9.87
CA ASP A 160 -17.66 -6.80 9.60
C ASP A 160 -17.34 -6.75 8.10
N LYS A 161 -17.33 -5.54 7.52
CA LYS A 161 -17.09 -5.28 6.09
C LYS A 161 -15.67 -5.62 5.63
N VAL A 162 -14.70 -5.79 6.53
CA VAL A 162 -13.31 -6.09 6.18
C VAL A 162 -13.06 -7.60 6.03
N LEU A 163 -13.98 -8.44 6.54
CA LEU A 163 -13.74 -9.88 6.68
C LEU A 163 -13.49 -10.59 5.36
N PHE A 164 -14.13 -10.16 4.26
CA PHE A 164 -13.91 -10.83 2.99
C PHE A 164 -12.49 -10.59 2.46
N ALA A 165 -12.06 -9.33 2.35
CA ALA A 165 -10.69 -9.04 1.95
C ALA A 165 -9.66 -9.64 2.93
N GLN A 166 -9.94 -9.60 4.24
CA GLN A 166 -9.09 -10.21 5.25
C GLN A 166 -8.98 -11.73 5.11
N MET A 167 -10.08 -12.41 4.74
CA MET A 167 -10.07 -13.85 4.47
C MET A 167 -9.11 -14.18 3.33
N ILE A 168 -9.19 -13.43 2.22
CA ILE A 168 -8.29 -13.64 1.08
C ILE A 168 -6.84 -13.39 1.53
N VAL A 169 -6.56 -12.28 2.22
CA VAL A 169 -5.22 -11.98 2.77
C VAL A 169 -4.70 -13.12 3.65
N THR A 170 -5.53 -13.64 4.56
CA THR A 170 -5.14 -14.73 5.45
C THR A 170 -4.85 -16.01 4.68
N GLN A 171 -5.64 -16.36 3.66
CA GLN A 171 -5.41 -17.55 2.83
C GLN A 171 -4.17 -17.42 1.94
N MET A 172 -3.94 -16.23 1.36
CA MET A 172 -2.70 -15.92 0.65
C MET A 172 -1.48 -16.19 1.53
N LEU A 173 -1.54 -15.80 2.82
CA LEU A 173 -0.45 -16.03 3.77
C LEU A 173 -0.36 -17.50 4.22
N SER A 174 -1.45 -18.11 4.67
CA SER A 174 -1.41 -19.43 5.31
C SER A 174 -1.11 -20.54 4.31
N LYS A 175 -1.68 -20.46 3.10
CA LYS A 175 -1.58 -21.50 2.07
C LYS A 175 -0.45 -21.24 1.09
N HIS A 176 -0.34 -20.01 0.60
CA HIS A 176 0.61 -19.65 -0.46
C HIS A 176 1.87 -18.94 0.06
N ARG A 177 1.94 -18.61 1.36
CA ARG A 177 3.06 -17.89 1.98
C ARG A 177 3.30 -16.51 1.34
N ILE A 178 2.24 -15.88 0.84
CA ILE A 178 2.28 -14.55 0.23
C ILE A 178 1.66 -13.54 1.20
N LEU A 179 2.47 -12.56 1.60
CA LEU A 179 2.01 -11.49 2.47
C LEU A 179 1.34 -10.37 1.65
N THR A 180 0.07 -10.11 1.95
CA THR A 180 -0.69 -8.96 1.44
C THR A 180 -1.36 -8.24 2.62
N GLN A 181 -2.01 -7.10 2.36
CA GLN A 181 -2.74 -6.35 3.39
C GLN A 181 -4.05 -5.82 2.84
N VAL A 182 -5.00 -5.52 3.73
CA VAL A 182 -6.19 -4.73 3.38
C VAL A 182 -5.85 -3.24 3.33
N ALA A 183 -6.55 -2.46 2.49
CA ALA A 183 -6.23 -1.04 2.26
C ALA A 183 -6.78 -0.07 3.33
N GLY A 184 -7.57 -0.55 4.29
CA GLY A 184 -8.09 0.26 5.40
C GLY A 184 -9.36 -0.31 6.03
N HIS A 185 -9.95 0.42 6.97
CA HIS A 185 -11.20 0.03 7.62
C HIS A 185 -12.40 0.12 6.66
N ALA A 186 -13.28 -0.88 6.71
CA ALA A 186 -14.52 -0.97 5.95
C ALA A 186 -14.36 -0.89 4.42
N MET A 187 -13.20 -1.29 3.88
CA MET A 187 -12.97 -1.39 2.44
C MET A 187 -12.62 -2.82 2.06
N ASP A 188 -13.36 -3.38 1.11
CA ASP A 188 -13.05 -4.67 0.47
C ASP A 188 -11.94 -4.51 -0.57
N VAL A 189 -10.80 -3.97 -0.16
CA VAL A 189 -9.68 -3.69 -1.04
C VAL A 189 -8.45 -4.41 -0.52
N MET A 190 -7.96 -5.38 -1.27
CA MET A 190 -6.64 -5.95 -1.07
C MET A 190 -5.59 -5.05 -1.70
N LYS A 191 -4.60 -4.67 -0.90
CA LYS A 191 -3.53 -3.74 -1.23
C LYS A 191 -2.27 -4.52 -1.59
N ILE A 192 -1.73 -4.24 -2.76
CA ILE A 192 -0.55 -4.90 -3.33
C ILE A 192 0.56 -3.87 -3.54
N LEU A 193 1.61 -3.94 -2.72
CA LEU A 193 2.81 -3.10 -2.80
C LEU A 193 4.09 -3.95 -2.70
N PRO A 194 4.42 -4.75 -3.73
CA PRO A 194 5.64 -5.55 -3.71
C PRO A 194 6.91 -4.68 -3.76
N PRO A 195 8.10 -5.22 -3.45
CA PRO A 195 9.37 -4.53 -3.74
C PRO A 195 9.48 -4.14 -5.23
N LEU A 196 10.23 -3.08 -5.53
CA LEU A 196 10.36 -2.59 -6.92
C LEU A 196 11.12 -3.55 -7.84
N ILE A 197 11.88 -4.48 -7.26
CA ILE A 197 12.62 -5.54 -7.94
C ILE A 197 11.77 -6.74 -8.34
N ILE A 198 10.47 -6.76 -8.03
CA ILE A 198 9.60 -7.90 -8.35
C ILE A 198 9.58 -8.17 -9.87
N GLY A 199 9.65 -9.44 -10.25
CA GLY A 199 9.69 -9.88 -11.64
C GLY A 199 8.45 -10.66 -12.07
N GLU A 200 8.42 -11.04 -13.35
CA GLU A 200 7.29 -11.73 -13.98
C GLU A 200 6.97 -13.06 -13.30
N LYS A 201 8.00 -13.79 -12.84
CA LYS A 201 7.85 -15.07 -12.13
C LYS A 201 7.06 -14.90 -10.83
N GLU A 202 7.38 -13.88 -10.03
CA GLU A 202 6.66 -13.62 -8.78
C GLU A 202 5.23 -13.14 -9.04
N ILE A 203 5.00 -12.40 -10.13
CA ILE A 203 3.65 -12.03 -10.58
C ILE A 203 2.84 -13.28 -10.91
N ASP A 204 3.41 -14.23 -11.66
CA ASP A 204 2.73 -15.49 -11.98
C ASP A 204 2.42 -16.31 -10.73
N MET A 205 3.37 -16.39 -9.80
CA MET A 205 3.14 -17.03 -8.50
C MET A 205 1.98 -16.37 -7.75
N PHE A 206 1.93 -15.03 -7.73
CA PHE A 206 0.86 -14.28 -7.08
C PHE A 206 -0.50 -14.50 -7.73
N VAL A 207 -0.58 -14.38 -9.05
CA VAL A 207 -1.84 -14.51 -9.81
C VAL A 207 -2.41 -15.92 -9.69
N ASN A 208 -1.55 -16.95 -9.79
CA ASN A 208 -1.96 -18.34 -9.60
C ASN A 208 -2.47 -18.61 -8.18
N ALA A 209 -1.79 -18.06 -7.16
CA ALA A 209 -2.25 -18.16 -5.78
C ALA A 209 -3.60 -17.45 -5.57
N LEU A 210 -3.79 -16.26 -6.16
CA LEU A 210 -5.05 -15.54 -6.07
C LEU A 210 -6.19 -16.29 -6.77
N ASP A 211 -5.94 -16.88 -7.96
CA ASP A 211 -6.93 -17.71 -8.69
C ASP A 211 -7.37 -18.91 -7.83
N ASP A 212 -6.42 -19.58 -7.18
CA ASP A 212 -6.68 -20.72 -6.29
C ASP A 212 -7.51 -20.30 -5.06
N VAL A 213 -7.09 -19.26 -4.34
CA VAL A 213 -7.82 -18.75 -3.17
C VAL A 213 -9.25 -18.32 -3.52
N LEU A 214 -9.44 -17.60 -4.63
CA LEU A 214 -10.77 -17.20 -5.08
C LEU A 214 -11.63 -18.40 -5.50
N THR A 215 -11.02 -19.42 -6.12
CA THR A 215 -11.69 -20.68 -6.45
C THR A 215 -12.18 -21.40 -5.20
N GLU A 216 -11.37 -21.44 -4.14
CA GLU A 216 -11.76 -22.06 -2.87
C GLU A 216 -12.86 -21.30 -2.15
N CYS A 217 -12.87 -19.97 -2.24
CA CYS A 217 -13.96 -19.14 -1.70
C CYS A 217 -15.33 -19.48 -2.32
N ARG A 218 -15.36 -20.15 -3.48
CA ARG A 218 -16.60 -20.62 -4.12
C ARG A 218 -17.09 -21.98 -3.59
N LYS A 219 -16.21 -22.78 -2.96
CA LYS A 219 -16.56 -24.13 -2.46
C LYS A 219 -17.24 -24.02 -1.09
N PHE A 220 -18.23 -24.89 -0.80
CA PHE A 220 -18.85 -25.00 0.52
C PHE A 220 -18.74 -26.45 1.06
N PRO A 221 -18.35 -26.66 2.34
CA PRO A 221 -17.89 -25.66 3.31
C PRO A 221 -16.45 -25.25 3.02
N GLY A 222 -16.24 -24.01 2.55
CA GLY A 222 -14.94 -23.51 2.12
C GLY A 222 -14.22 -22.68 3.21
N PRO A 223 -13.21 -21.88 2.81
CA PRO A 223 -12.40 -21.03 3.70
C PRO A 223 -13.21 -20.16 4.67
N MET A 224 -14.41 -19.78 4.27
CA MET A 224 -15.42 -19.06 5.06
C MET A 224 -15.73 -19.74 6.42
N TRP A 225 -15.83 -21.06 6.42
CA TRP A 225 -16.15 -21.87 7.60
C TRP A 225 -14.93 -22.00 8.53
N GLU A 226 -13.74 -22.17 7.96
CA GLU A 226 -12.49 -22.26 8.73
C GLU A 226 -12.12 -20.92 9.38
N LEU A 227 -12.24 -19.82 8.63
CA LEU A 227 -11.99 -18.48 9.15
C LEU A 227 -12.99 -18.14 10.25
N GLY A 228 -14.28 -18.42 10.05
CA GLY A 228 -15.31 -18.28 11.08
C GLY A 228 -14.99 -19.08 12.35
N ASN A 229 -14.62 -20.35 12.21
CA ASN A 229 -14.22 -21.18 13.35
C ASN A 229 -12.97 -20.68 14.05
N ASN A 230 -11.97 -20.19 13.30
CA ASN A 230 -10.73 -19.65 13.86
C ASN A 230 -10.96 -18.32 14.59
N PHE A 231 -11.78 -17.42 14.03
CA PHE A 231 -12.17 -16.18 14.71
C PHE A 231 -13.02 -16.44 15.95
N VAL A 232 -13.98 -17.38 15.89
CA VAL A 232 -14.78 -17.81 17.04
C VAL A 232 -13.86 -18.42 18.11
N ARG A 233 -12.91 -19.27 17.74
CA ARG A 233 -11.92 -19.84 18.68
C ARG A 233 -11.03 -18.75 19.30
N ALA A 234 -10.58 -17.77 18.52
CA ALA A 234 -9.76 -16.67 19.01
C ALA A 234 -10.55 -15.75 19.98
N ALA A 235 -11.79 -15.43 19.66
CA ALA A 235 -12.68 -14.63 20.51
C ALA A 235 -13.11 -15.38 21.79
N LEU A 236 -13.26 -16.70 21.72
CA LEU A 236 -13.51 -17.55 22.90
C LEU A 236 -12.24 -17.74 23.76
N GLY A 237 -11.06 -17.78 23.13
CA GLY A 237 -9.77 -17.80 23.80
C GLY A 237 -9.47 -16.51 24.58
N SER A 238 -9.80 -15.35 23.99
CA SER A 238 -9.61 -14.04 24.66
C SER A 238 -10.57 -13.82 25.84
N ARG A 239 -11.66 -14.59 25.95
CA ARG A 239 -12.57 -14.57 27.11
C ARG A 239 -12.07 -15.41 28.29
N LYS A 240 -11.13 -16.33 28.09
CA LYS A 240 -10.57 -17.17 29.17
C LYS A 240 -9.34 -16.57 29.85
N SER A 241 -8.66 -15.59 29.25
CA SER A 241 -7.53 -14.87 29.87
C SER A 241 -8.01 -13.57 30.50
N GLY A 242 -8.67 -13.67 31.66
CA GLY A 242 -9.08 -12.53 32.49
C GLY A 242 -7.93 -11.95 33.33
N GLU A 243 -6.71 -11.88 32.81
CA GLU A 243 -5.60 -11.21 33.50
C GLU A 243 -5.40 -9.80 32.94
N PRO A 244 -5.33 -8.76 33.80
CA PRO A 244 -5.10 -7.40 33.37
C PRO A 244 -3.69 -7.28 32.76
N ARG A 245 -3.60 -6.74 31.54
CA ARG A 245 -2.29 -6.42 30.93
C ARG A 245 -1.61 -5.36 31.79
N PRO A 246 -0.33 -5.53 32.17
CA PRO A 246 0.42 -4.45 32.81
C PRO A 246 0.63 -3.34 31.79
N VAL A 247 0.30 -2.12 32.20
CA VAL A 247 0.72 -0.89 31.51
C VAL A 247 2.20 -0.71 31.84
N SER A 248 3.08 -0.94 30.88
CA SER A 248 4.49 -0.56 30.99
C SER A 248 4.69 0.83 30.39
N ALA A 249 5.40 1.67 31.16
CA ALA A 249 5.82 3.03 30.86
C ALA A 249 6.70 3.16 29.60
#